data_AF-A0A7W4E7D6-F1
#
_entry.id   AF-A0A7W4E7D6-F1
#
_cell.length_a   1.000
_cell.length_b   1.000
_cell.length_c   1.000
_cell.angle_alpha   90.00
_cell.angle_beta   90.00
_cell.angle_gamma   90.00
#
_symmetry.space_group_name_H-M   'P 1'
#
loop_
_entity.id
_entity.type
_entity.pdbx_description
1 polymer ?
#
loop_
_entity_poly.entity_id
_entity_poly.type
_entity_poly.pdbx_seq_one_letter_code
_entity_poly.pdbx_strand_id
1 'polypeptide(L)'
;MNKHKLNKGFTIIEVVLVLAIAGLIFLAVFLALPALQRNQRDTQRKNDMSRFKAAYHQYRANNKGSKIGGVFNGESMNKLPNWDNFINEYLRKDNDTFRDPLGEDYFVQEGLWDYARAGGAGTGVITIKDGHVCDYSSTKPINQRIVSGNGQTARIWLESGEVYCLDLLN
;
A
#
# COMPACT_ATOMS: atom_id res chain seq x y z
N MET A 1 -52.71 -13.50 54.06
CA MET A 1 -52.19 -12.14 53.83
C MET A 1 -51.14 -12.22 52.73
N ASN A 2 -51.53 -11.94 51.47
CA ASN A 2 -50.66 -12.14 50.32
C ASN A 2 -49.78 -10.90 50.13
N LYS A 3 -48.48 -11.04 50.39
CA LYS A 3 -47.48 -9.98 50.17
C LYS A 3 -47.28 -9.81 48.66
N HIS A 4 -47.82 -8.72 48.10
CA HIS A 4 -47.47 -8.30 46.75
C HIS A 4 -45.99 -7.89 46.72
N LYS A 5 -45.16 -8.65 46.01
CA LYS A 5 -43.78 -8.27 45.71
C LYS A 5 -43.81 -7.10 44.73
N LEU A 6 -43.36 -5.93 45.16
CA LEU A 6 -43.08 -4.80 44.27
C LEU A 6 -41.90 -5.19 43.36
N ASN A 7 -42.20 -5.51 42.11
CA ASN A 7 -41.17 -5.70 41.09
C ASN A 7 -40.47 -4.35 40.89
N LYS A 8 -39.19 -4.26 41.25
CA LYS A 8 -38.36 -3.09 40.93
C LYS A 8 -38.20 -3.04 39.41
N GLY A 9 -39.00 -2.21 38.75
CA GLY A 9 -38.86 -1.91 37.33
C GLY A 9 -37.57 -1.12 37.08
N PHE A 10 -36.92 -1.38 35.94
CA PHE A 10 -35.76 -0.62 35.48
C PHE A 10 -36.18 0.81 35.14
N THR A 11 -35.44 1.82 35.61
CA THR A 11 -35.88 3.21 35.48
C THR A 11 -35.56 3.75 34.09
N ILE A 12 -36.43 4.60 33.52
CA ILE A 12 -36.19 5.24 32.21
C ILE A 12 -34.85 6.01 32.20
N ILE A 13 -34.51 6.67 33.30
CA ILE A 13 -33.22 7.38 33.43
C ILE A 13 -32.01 6.44 33.30
N GLU A 14 -32.15 5.22 33.80
CA GLU A 14 -31.11 4.18 33.78
C GLU A 14 -30.88 3.70 32.34
N VAL A 15 -31.96 3.54 31.57
CA VAL A 15 -31.88 3.24 30.12
C VAL A 15 -31.19 4.38 29.37
N VAL A 16 -31.60 5.63 29.62
CA VAL A 16 -31.09 6.79 28.88
C VAL A 16 -29.61 7.00 29.14
N LEU A 17 -29.14 6.82 30.37
CA LEU A 17 -27.70 6.91 30.70
C LEU A 17 -26.86 5.86 29.98
N VAL A 18 -27.35 4.62 29.90
CA VAL A 18 -26.66 3.54 29.16
C VAL A 18 -26.62 3.84 27.67
N LEU A 19 -27.72 4.30 27.09
CA LEU A 19 -27.78 4.65 25.68
C LEU A 19 -26.86 5.82 25.33
N ALA A 20 -26.73 6.81 26.23
CA ALA A 20 -25.82 7.94 26.02
C ALA A 20 -24.35 7.49 25.96
N ILE A 21 -23.91 6.63 26.89
CA ILE A 21 -22.54 6.10 26.89
C ILE A 21 -22.31 5.17 25.69
N ALA A 22 -23.27 4.30 25.37
CA ALA A 22 -23.19 3.41 24.22
C ALA A 22 -23.09 4.21 22.90
N GLY A 23 -23.88 5.27 22.74
CA GLY A 23 -23.82 6.16 21.58
C GLY A 23 -22.46 6.84 21.42
N LEU A 24 -21.86 7.30 22.53
CA LEU A 24 -20.54 7.93 22.51
C LEU A 24 -19.43 6.92 22.12
N ILE A 25 -19.48 5.70 22.65
CA ILE A 25 -18.53 4.64 22.31
C ILE A 25 -18.66 4.27 20.83
N PHE A 26 -19.89 4.09 20.33
CA PHE A 26 -20.11 3.74 18.92
C PHE A 26 -19.58 4.82 17.98
N LEU A 27 -19.74 6.11 18.31
CA LEU A 27 -19.16 7.20 17.52
C LEU A 27 -17.64 7.09 17.44
N ALA A 28 -16.96 6.87 18.57
CA ALA A 28 -15.50 6.75 18.59
C ALA A 28 -15.02 5.52 17.79
N VAL A 29 -15.68 4.38 17.96
CA VAL A 29 -15.33 3.12 17.27
C VAL A 29 -15.50 3.24 15.76
N PHE A 30 -16.60 3.85 15.30
CA PHE A 30 -16.85 4.01 13.87
C PHE A 30 -15.91 5.00 13.18
N LEU A 31 -15.34 5.96 13.90
CA LEU A 31 -14.31 6.84 13.37
C LEU A 31 -12.92 6.17 13.40
N ALA A 32 -12.59 5.49 14.50
CA ALA A 32 -11.26 4.96 14.74
C ALA A 32 -10.96 3.67 13.94
N LEU A 33 -11.92 2.72 13.86
CA LEU A 33 -11.66 1.43 13.20
C LEU A 33 -11.34 1.58 11.71
N PRO A 34 -12.07 2.36 10.89
CA PRO A 34 -11.73 2.52 9.48
C PRO A 34 -10.35 3.17 9.29
N ALA A 35 -9.98 4.12 10.15
CA ALA A 35 -8.66 4.75 10.12
C ALA A 35 -7.55 3.75 10.45
N LEU A 36 -7.73 2.92 11.48
CA LEU A 36 -6.77 1.89 11.86
C LEU A 36 -6.57 0.84 10.76
N GLN A 37 -7.66 0.41 10.13
CA GLN A 37 -7.60 -0.55 9.03
C GLN A 37 -6.79 0.00 7.84
N ARG A 38 -6.98 1.28 7.48
CA ARG A 38 -6.15 1.93 6.43
C ARG A 38 -4.67 1.93 6.80
N ASN A 39 -4.34 2.29 8.05
CA ASN A 39 -2.95 2.33 8.51
C ASN A 39 -2.28 0.95 8.51
N GLN A 40 -3.03 -0.11 8.84
CA GLN A 40 -2.55 -1.48 8.76
C GLN A 40 -2.26 -1.89 7.31
N ARG A 41 -3.18 -1.58 6.38
CA ARG A 41 -2.97 -1.85 4.95
C ARG A 41 -1.79 -1.07 4.39
N ASP A 42 -1.62 0.19 4.75
CA ASP A 42 -0.48 0.99 4.30
C ASP A 42 0.85 0.46 4.84
N THR A 43 0.87 -0.04 6.08
CA THR A 43 2.04 -0.72 6.64
C THR A 43 2.34 -2.01 5.86
N GLN A 44 1.31 -2.79 5.53
CA GLN A 44 1.45 -4.00 4.72
C GLN A 44 2.00 -3.68 3.31
N ARG A 45 1.49 -2.64 2.63
CA ARG A 45 2.02 -2.18 1.34
C ARG A 45 3.50 -1.80 1.42
N LYS A 46 3.93 -1.11 2.48
CA LYS A 46 5.36 -0.78 2.68
C LYS A 46 6.22 -2.04 2.86
N ASN A 47 5.73 -3.03 3.59
CA ASN A 47 6.40 -4.32 3.76
C ASN A 47 6.47 -5.09 2.43
N ASP A 48 5.39 -5.10 1.64
CA ASP A 48 5.36 -5.71 0.31
C ASP A 48 6.33 -5.02 -0.64
N MET A 49 6.41 -3.70 -0.62
CA MET A 49 7.41 -2.94 -1.39
C MET A 49 8.85 -3.28 -0.97
N SER A 50 9.09 -3.57 0.31
CA SER A 50 10.40 -4.04 0.79
C SER A 50 10.72 -5.46 0.28
N ARG A 51 9.72 -6.36 0.27
CA ARG A 51 9.82 -7.69 -0.37
C ARG A 51 10.08 -7.56 -1.87
N PHE A 52 9.41 -6.61 -2.52
CA PHE A 52 9.60 -6.30 -3.93
C PHE A 52 11.05 -5.92 -4.23
N LYS A 53 11.62 -5.01 -3.42
CA LYS A 53 13.04 -4.63 -3.53
C LYS A 53 13.97 -5.83 -3.36
N ALA A 54 13.72 -6.70 -2.39
CA ALA A 54 14.54 -7.89 -2.16
C ALA A 54 14.49 -8.86 -3.35
N ALA A 55 13.29 -9.14 -3.87
CA ALA A 55 13.09 -9.96 -5.06
C ALA A 55 13.80 -9.35 -6.28
N TYR A 56 13.71 -8.03 -6.46
CA TYR A 56 14.41 -7.31 -7.52
C TYR A 56 15.93 -7.50 -7.44
N HIS A 57 16.53 -7.36 -6.25
CA HIS A 57 17.97 -7.59 -6.09
C HIS A 57 18.38 -9.04 -6.41
N GLN A 58 17.56 -10.01 -6.01
CA GLN A 58 17.79 -11.41 -6.34
C GLN A 58 17.71 -11.67 -7.84
N TYR A 59 16.72 -11.07 -8.52
CA TYR A 59 16.61 -11.12 -9.98
C TYR A 59 17.85 -10.55 -10.66
N ARG A 60 18.34 -9.38 -10.21
CA ARG A 60 19.56 -8.79 -10.76
C ARG A 60 20.78 -9.68 -10.59
N ALA A 61 20.96 -10.25 -9.40
CA ALA A 61 22.08 -11.15 -9.12
C ALA A 61 22.08 -12.35 -10.07
N ASN A 62 20.90 -12.92 -10.33
CA ASN A 62 20.74 -14.07 -11.22
C ASN A 62 20.79 -13.72 -12.72
N ASN A 63 20.50 -12.47 -13.08
CA ASN A 63 20.38 -12.02 -14.48
C ASN A 63 21.47 -11.01 -14.88
N LYS A 64 22.70 -11.17 -14.37
CA LYS A 64 23.88 -10.36 -14.74
C LYS A 64 23.67 -8.84 -14.58
N GLY A 65 22.92 -8.44 -13.56
CA GLY A 65 22.64 -7.04 -13.28
C GLY A 65 21.55 -6.40 -14.13
N SER A 66 20.82 -7.18 -14.94
CA SER A 66 19.70 -6.71 -15.76
C SER A 66 18.65 -6.00 -14.91
N LYS A 67 18.15 -4.85 -15.37
CA LYS A 67 17.04 -4.13 -14.73
C LYS A 67 15.71 -4.68 -15.24
N ILE A 68 14.67 -4.65 -14.40
CA ILE A 68 13.28 -4.73 -14.88
C ILE A 68 12.85 -3.32 -15.26
N GLY A 69 12.07 -3.17 -16.33
CA GLY A 69 11.43 -1.89 -16.59
C GLY A 69 12.30 -0.79 -17.18
N GLY A 70 12.71 -0.94 -18.44
CA GLY A 70 13.61 0.00 -19.10
C GLY A 70 13.67 -0.11 -20.62
N VAL A 71 12.56 -0.47 -21.28
CA VAL A 71 12.53 -0.47 -22.76
C VAL A 71 11.65 0.67 -23.25
N PHE A 72 12.30 1.71 -23.79
CA PHE A 72 11.67 2.68 -24.66
C PHE A 72 11.84 2.20 -26.09
N ASN A 73 10.79 1.66 -26.69
CA ASN A 73 10.62 1.59 -28.14
C ASN A 73 9.13 1.61 -28.51
N GLY A 74 8.32 2.44 -27.84
CA GLY A 74 6.94 2.75 -28.27
C GLY A 74 5.94 1.60 -28.37
N GLU A 75 6.35 0.35 -28.13
CA GLU A 75 5.57 -0.84 -28.37
C GLU A 75 5.26 -1.54 -27.04
N SER A 76 3.95 -1.64 -26.77
CA SER A 76 3.31 -2.47 -25.74
C SER A 76 3.55 -2.08 -24.27
N MET A 77 2.60 -1.29 -23.76
CA MET A 77 2.35 -0.98 -22.35
C MET A 77 1.97 -2.20 -21.47
N ASN A 78 2.08 -3.43 -21.97
CA ASN A 78 1.31 -4.55 -21.41
C ASN A 78 2.13 -5.63 -20.67
N LYS A 79 3.47 -5.58 -20.70
CA LYS A 79 4.34 -6.41 -19.84
C LYS A 79 5.78 -5.92 -20.02
N LEU A 80 6.45 -5.55 -18.92
CA LEU A 80 7.88 -5.28 -18.97
C LEU A 80 8.59 -6.54 -19.50
N PRO A 81 9.69 -6.44 -20.27
CA PRO A 81 10.48 -7.62 -20.61
C PRO A 81 10.84 -8.38 -19.33
N ASN A 82 10.66 -9.71 -19.34
CA ASN A 82 10.86 -10.58 -18.17
C ASN A 82 9.94 -10.31 -16.98
N TRP A 83 8.87 -9.53 -17.13
CA TRP A 83 7.91 -9.24 -16.05
C TRP A 83 7.29 -10.49 -15.47
N ASP A 84 6.76 -11.36 -16.34
CA ASP A 84 6.12 -12.60 -15.92
C ASP A 84 7.12 -13.54 -15.23
N ASN A 85 8.34 -13.62 -15.76
CA ASN A 85 9.41 -14.44 -15.16
C ASN A 85 9.81 -13.87 -13.80
N PHE A 86 9.97 -12.55 -13.68
CA PHE A 86 10.28 -11.88 -12.42
C PHE A 86 9.20 -12.16 -11.37
N ILE A 87 7.92 -11.99 -11.74
CA ILE A 87 6.80 -12.24 -10.85
C ILE A 87 6.77 -13.69 -10.39
N ASN A 88 6.83 -14.64 -11.32
CA ASN A 88 6.65 -16.05 -11.02
C ASN A 88 7.87 -16.68 -10.33
N GLU A 89 9.09 -16.27 -10.69
CA GLU A 89 10.32 -16.87 -10.15
C GLU A 89 10.84 -16.18 -8.88
N TYR A 90 10.53 -14.89 -8.67
CA TYR A 90 11.12 -14.09 -7.59
C TYR A 90 10.10 -13.50 -6.61
N LEU A 91 8.92 -13.07 -7.06
CA LEU A 91 7.92 -12.44 -6.19
C LEU A 91 6.87 -13.42 -5.65
N ARG A 92 6.43 -14.38 -6.46
CA ARG A 92 5.38 -15.36 -6.15
C ARG A 92 5.91 -16.78 -6.10
N LYS A 93 7.20 -16.92 -5.81
CA LYS A 93 7.86 -18.20 -5.71
C LYS A 93 7.21 -19.03 -4.59
N ASP A 94 7.18 -20.35 -4.73
CA ASP A 94 6.74 -21.28 -3.69
C ASP A 94 5.28 -21.06 -3.22
N ASN A 95 4.38 -20.70 -4.15
CA ASN A 95 2.97 -20.34 -3.91
C ASN A 95 2.76 -19.08 -3.06
N ASP A 96 3.75 -18.21 -2.96
CA ASP A 96 3.62 -16.91 -2.30
C ASP A 96 2.64 -16.00 -3.08
N THR A 97 1.75 -15.34 -2.36
CA THR A 97 0.79 -14.39 -2.92
C THR A 97 1.29 -12.97 -2.69
N PHE A 98 1.93 -12.40 -3.70
CA PHE A 98 2.24 -10.96 -3.75
C PHE A 98 0.99 -10.18 -4.19
N ARG A 99 0.13 -9.84 -3.22
CA ARG A 99 -1.22 -9.27 -3.42
C ARG A 99 -1.43 -8.05 -2.53
N ASP A 100 -2.13 -7.04 -3.04
CA ASP A 100 -2.53 -5.85 -2.29
C ASP A 100 -3.43 -6.25 -1.10
N PRO A 101 -3.39 -5.52 0.03
CA PRO A 101 -4.23 -5.82 1.19
C PRO A 101 -5.74 -5.76 0.94
N LEU A 102 -6.18 -5.13 -0.14
CA LEU A 102 -7.58 -5.16 -0.58
C LEU A 102 -7.95 -6.45 -1.32
N GLY A 103 -6.99 -7.34 -1.51
CA GLY A 103 -7.19 -8.60 -2.19
C GLY A 103 -7.18 -8.46 -3.70
N GLU A 104 -6.38 -7.58 -4.28
CA GLU A 104 -6.13 -7.58 -5.73
C GLU A 104 -4.63 -7.68 -5.99
N ASP A 105 -4.24 -8.29 -7.11
CA ASP A 105 -2.83 -8.41 -7.44
C ASP A 105 -2.21 -7.02 -7.70
N TYR A 106 -1.00 -6.79 -7.20
CA TYR A 106 -0.28 -5.55 -7.53
C TYR A 106 -0.06 -5.46 -9.04
N PHE A 107 -0.37 -4.30 -9.61
CA PHE A 107 -0.07 -4.00 -11.01
C PHE A 107 1.21 -3.19 -11.09
N VAL A 108 2.12 -3.54 -12.01
CA VAL A 108 3.40 -2.86 -12.14
C VAL A 108 3.58 -2.29 -13.51
N GLN A 109 4.08 -1.06 -13.56
CA GLN A 109 4.20 -0.28 -14.78
C GLN A 109 5.41 0.65 -14.76
N GLU A 110 5.79 1.12 -15.95
CA GLU A 110 6.78 2.17 -16.10
C GLU A 110 6.25 3.56 -15.71
N GLY A 111 7.11 4.34 -15.06
CA GLY A 111 6.91 5.75 -14.79
C GLY A 111 7.22 6.60 -16.02
N LEU A 112 6.25 6.73 -16.93
CA LEU A 112 6.36 7.67 -18.05
C LEU A 112 6.24 9.13 -17.57
N TRP A 113 7.01 10.05 -18.17
CA TRP A 113 6.90 11.52 -18.02
C TRP A 113 6.62 12.00 -16.58
N ASP A 114 7.64 12.08 -15.72
CA ASP A 114 7.48 12.47 -14.30
C ASP A 114 6.38 11.72 -13.55
N TYR A 115 6.16 10.45 -13.93
CA TYR A 115 5.13 9.57 -13.38
C TYR A 115 3.69 10.02 -13.66
N ALA A 116 3.44 10.66 -14.81
CA ALA A 116 2.12 11.14 -15.24
C ALA A 116 1.03 10.05 -15.32
N ARG A 117 1.40 8.77 -15.31
CA ARG A 117 0.47 7.63 -15.26
C ARG A 117 0.54 6.79 -13.99
N ALA A 118 1.23 7.25 -12.94
CA ALA A 118 1.20 6.53 -11.67
C ALA A 118 -0.24 6.42 -11.14
N GLY A 119 -0.59 5.27 -10.56
CA GLY A 119 -1.92 5.05 -9.99
C GLY A 119 -2.32 6.09 -8.94
N GLY A 120 -3.51 5.95 -8.38
CA GLY A 120 -4.00 6.79 -7.28
C GLY A 120 -3.82 6.15 -5.91
N ALA A 121 -4.22 6.87 -4.86
CA ALA A 121 -4.30 6.34 -3.50
C ALA A 121 -5.02 4.98 -3.46
N GLY A 122 -4.37 3.97 -2.88
CA GLY A 122 -4.93 2.63 -2.70
C GLY A 122 -5.09 1.79 -3.97
N THR A 123 -4.57 2.20 -5.13
CA THR A 123 -4.77 1.47 -6.40
C THR A 123 -3.91 0.22 -6.58
N GLY A 124 -2.98 -0.08 -5.67
CA GLY A 124 -2.08 -1.23 -5.80
C GLY A 124 -1.12 -1.14 -7.00
N VAL A 125 -0.89 0.05 -7.55
CA VAL A 125 -0.02 0.25 -8.72
C VAL A 125 1.40 0.59 -8.27
N ILE A 126 2.34 -0.31 -8.53
CA ILE A 126 3.78 -0.08 -8.35
C ILE A 126 4.32 0.54 -9.63
N THR A 127 4.90 1.73 -9.53
CA THR A 127 5.51 2.40 -10.69
C THR A 127 7.03 2.39 -10.56
N ILE A 128 7.72 1.84 -11.56
CA ILE A 128 9.18 1.75 -11.62
C ILE A 128 9.69 2.80 -12.60
N LYS A 129 10.83 3.43 -12.32
CA LYS A 129 11.47 4.36 -13.26
C LYS A 129 12.98 4.30 -13.13
N ASP A 130 13.65 4.12 -14.27
CA ASP A 130 15.11 4.24 -14.35
C ASP A 130 15.56 5.71 -14.44
N GLY A 131 16.81 5.97 -14.08
CA GLY A 131 17.39 7.31 -14.08
C GLY A 131 16.86 8.23 -12.98
N HIS A 132 16.36 7.67 -11.87
CA HIS A 132 15.77 8.41 -10.77
C HIS A 132 16.20 7.83 -9.43
N VAL A 133 16.18 8.67 -8.39
CA VAL A 133 16.40 8.29 -6.99
C VAL A 133 15.33 8.92 -6.10
N CYS A 134 15.00 8.25 -5.00
CA CYS A 134 14.11 8.79 -3.99
C CYS A 134 14.81 9.93 -3.23
N ASP A 135 14.09 11.03 -3.05
CA ASP A 135 14.59 12.19 -2.32
C ASP A 135 14.17 12.11 -0.85
N TYR A 136 14.99 11.44 -0.03
CA TYR A 136 14.74 11.30 1.41
C TYR A 136 15.02 12.59 2.21
N SER A 137 15.75 13.54 1.62
CA SER A 137 16.19 14.76 2.29
C SER A 137 15.17 15.90 2.21
N SER A 138 14.24 15.80 1.26
CA SER A 138 13.36 16.91 0.92
C SER A 138 12.16 17.06 1.85
N THR A 139 11.83 18.32 2.11
CA THR A 139 10.60 18.74 2.80
C THR A 139 9.39 18.73 1.87
N LYS A 140 9.57 18.48 0.57
CA LYS A 140 8.47 18.40 -0.40
C LYS A 140 7.46 17.32 0.02
N PRO A 141 6.19 17.50 -0.37
CA PRO A 141 5.19 16.46 -0.16
C PRO A 141 5.66 15.16 -0.80
N ILE A 142 5.36 14.06 -0.14
CA ILE A 142 5.99 12.76 -0.39
C ILE A 142 5.73 12.25 -1.83
N ASN A 143 4.65 12.72 -2.47
CA ASN A 143 4.29 12.48 -3.87
C ASN A 143 5.24 13.13 -4.90
N GLN A 144 6.15 14.01 -4.45
CA GLN A 144 7.14 14.71 -5.27
C GLN A 144 8.59 14.38 -4.87
N ARG A 145 8.81 13.38 -4.00
CA ARG A 145 10.14 13.00 -3.50
C ARG A 145 10.89 12.05 -4.42
N ILE A 146 10.94 12.39 -5.71
CA ILE A 146 11.73 11.66 -6.69
C ILE A 146 12.42 12.66 -7.59
N VAL A 147 13.73 12.49 -7.75
CA VAL A 147 14.58 13.36 -8.55
C VAL A 147 15.38 12.55 -9.56
N SER A 148 15.79 13.17 -10.65
CA SER A 148 16.67 12.53 -11.64
C SER A 148 17.99 12.13 -11.00
N GLY A 149 18.51 10.95 -11.36
CA GLY A 149 19.75 10.39 -10.84
C GLY A 149 20.20 9.18 -11.65
N ASN A 150 21.22 8.46 -11.20
CA ASN A 150 21.72 7.25 -11.90
C ASN A 150 21.13 5.94 -11.36
N GLY A 151 20.13 6.02 -10.47
CA GLY A 151 19.46 4.89 -9.86
C GLY A 151 18.20 4.44 -10.60
N GLN A 152 17.52 3.47 -10.00
CA GLN A 152 16.19 3.03 -10.40
C GLN A 152 15.30 3.05 -9.16
N THR A 153 14.09 3.58 -9.27
CA THR A 153 13.16 3.67 -8.14
C THR A 153 11.90 2.85 -8.39
N ALA A 154 11.29 2.38 -7.31
CA ALA A 154 9.91 1.93 -7.31
C ALA A 154 9.10 2.81 -6.35
N ARG A 155 7.86 3.11 -6.73
CA ARG A 155 6.93 3.85 -5.86
C ARG A 155 5.53 3.27 -5.89
N ILE A 156 4.78 3.48 -4.83
CA ILE A 156 3.35 3.14 -4.74
C ILE A 156 2.61 4.23 -3.98
N TRP A 157 1.33 4.43 -4.29
CA TRP A 157 0.44 5.26 -3.47
C TRP A 157 -0.20 4.47 -2.35
N LEU A 158 -0.13 5.00 -1.15
CA LEU A 158 -0.80 4.53 0.05
C LEU A 158 -2.25 5.04 0.08
N GLU A 159 -3.11 4.38 0.85
CA GLU A 159 -4.49 4.81 1.07
C GLU A 159 -4.57 6.12 1.85
N SER A 160 -3.55 6.45 2.64
CA SER A 160 -3.40 7.75 3.28
C SER A 160 -3.23 8.92 2.29
N GLY A 161 -2.99 8.63 1.00
CA GLY A 161 -2.69 9.63 -0.03
C GLY A 161 -1.20 9.98 -0.11
N GLU A 162 -0.36 9.32 0.67
CA GLU A 162 1.09 9.43 0.61
C GLU A 162 1.67 8.48 -0.46
N VAL A 163 2.68 8.93 -1.19
CA VAL A 163 3.53 8.07 -2.02
C VAL A 163 4.67 7.50 -1.19
N TYR A 164 4.81 6.18 -1.20
CA TYR A 164 5.98 5.49 -0.68
C TYR A 164 6.97 5.24 -1.83
N CYS A 165 8.20 5.73 -1.69
CA CYS A 165 9.28 5.58 -2.66
C CYS A 165 10.40 4.73 -2.05
N LEU A 166 11.00 3.86 -2.86
CA LEU A 166 12.24 3.17 -2.54
C LEU A 166 13.17 3.11 -3.75
N ASP A 167 14.46 3.21 -3.49
CA ASP A 167 15.48 2.94 -4.50
C ASP A 167 15.65 1.44 -4.66
N LEU A 168 15.46 0.97 -5.89
CA LEU A 168 15.84 -0.36 -6.33
C LEU A 168 17.35 -0.42 -6.64
N LEU A 169 17.91 0.70 -7.10
CA LEU A 169 19.34 0.90 -7.34
C LEU A 169 19.75 2.28 -6.84
N ASN A 170 20.90 2.32 -6.16
CA ASN A 170 21.59 3.55 -5.76
C ASN A 170 22.75 3.83 -6.71
#